data_AF-A0A7S0A6R6-F1
#
_entry.id   AF-A0A7S0A6R6-F1
#
_cell.length_a   1.000
_cell.length_b   1.000
_cell.length_c   1.000
_cell.angle_alpha   90.00
_cell.angle_beta   90.00
_cell.angle_gamma   90.00
#
_symmetry.space_group_name_H-M   'P 1'
#
loop_
_entity.id
_entity.type
_entity.pdbx_description
1 polymer ?
#
loop_
_entity_poly.entity_id
_entity_poly.type
_entity_poly.pdbx_seq_one_letter_code
_entity_poly.pdbx_strand_id
1 'polypeptide(L)'
;GATSNWHKDVAAVRKFRATEEGAKAYGYRGKVQMGMAQTNVLNHPPDITDPYDVSFTLPAISKPATDEGIMMLSVLEMQSLLRAGELTSRELTSIALGMLEKYDAAYNMKEVDLTDLAYHYADKADAEFAKGNYNSFIQGIPFAIKDTFDVNGTVTMYGSFEYADNVVETESPLVTYALKALAVPLFKSSVPQLTWGHANHNGVVYSCLNGGFSSGAKDSGGSSIGSGTGVCLGVVPVAICEQTGSSCQAPAIANGISTIIPAHGTFSRANTGIYSMESDRPGLLCRDIMSCAVFYNYMRGDGNDPLDPQARGVPFSDPEAEDLSTYTIGFADNSDNK
;
A
#
# COMPACT_ATOMS: atom_id res chain seq x y z
N GLY A 1 -38.63 19.11 -26.26
CA GLY A 1 -38.01 19.12 -27.60
C GLY A 1 -36.61 18.56 -27.44
N ALA A 2 -36.22 17.65 -28.33
CA ALA A 2 -35.12 16.69 -28.23
C ALA A 2 -33.81 17.19 -27.56
N THR A 3 -33.30 16.41 -26.60
CA THR A 3 -31.92 16.47 -26.14
C THR A 3 -31.00 16.11 -27.32
N SER A 4 -30.19 17.06 -27.78
CA SER A 4 -29.31 16.82 -28.92
C SER A 4 -28.23 15.79 -28.55
N ASN A 5 -28.24 14.65 -29.23
CA ASN A 5 -27.19 13.61 -29.20
C ASN A 5 -25.90 14.08 -29.89
N TRP A 6 -25.50 15.34 -29.71
CA TRP A 6 -24.40 15.95 -30.46
C TRP A 6 -23.05 15.22 -30.24
N HIS A 7 -22.85 14.64 -29.05
CA HIS A 7 -21.68 13.84 -28.71
C HIS A 7 -21.65 12.46 -29.40
N LYS A 8 -22.75 12.00 -30.01
CA LYS A 8 -22.84 10.74 -30.77
C LYS A 8 -22.75 10.95 -32.28
N ASP A 9 -22.87 12.19 -32.75
CA ASP A 9 -22.75 12.50 -34.17
C ASP A 9 -21.29 12.77 -34.53
N VAL A 10 -20.60 11.71 -34.93
CA VAL A 10 -19.18 11.73 -35.34
C VAL A 10 -18.92 12.76 -36.46
N ALA A 11 -19.89 13.00 -37.33
CA ALA A 11 -19.77 14.01 -38.39
C ALA A 11 -19.86 15.43 -37.82
N ALA A 12 -20.76 15.66 -36.86
CA ALA A 12 -20.86 16.94 -36.15
C ALA A 12 -19.60 17.25 -35.34
N VAL A 13 -19.02 16.26 -34.65
CA VAL A 13 -17.75 16.43 -33.91
C VAL A 13 -16.58 16.76 -34.86
N ARG A 14 -16.50 16.10 -36.02
CA ARG A 14 -15.48 16.40 -37.05
C ARG A 14 -15.67 17.80 -37.64
N LYS A 15 -16.92 18.21 -37.88
CA LYS A 15 -17.24 19.54 -38.38
C LYS A 15 -16.92 20.62 -37.36
N PHE A 16 -17.23 20.38 -36.08
CA PHE A 16 -16.85 21.27 -34.98
C PHE A 16 -15.33 21.43 -34.88
N ARG A 17 -14.54 20.36 -34.97
CA ARG A 17 -13.05 20.44 -34.98
C ARG A 17 -12.47 21.32 -36.09
N ALA A 18 -13.17 21.46 -37.21
CA ALA A 18 -12.75 22.30 -38.32
C ALA A 18 -13.13 23.79 -38.15
N THR A 19 -13.96 24.12 -37.16
CA THR A 19 -14.27 25.53 -36.81
C THR A 19 -13.13 26.18 -36.03
N GLU A 20 -13.10 27.51 -35.98
CA GLU A 20 -12.10 28.24 -35.20
C GLU A 20 -12.23 27.96 -33.69
N GLU A 21 -13.45 27.92 -33.16
CA GLU A 21 -13.68 27.55 -31.75
C GLU A 21 -13.28 26.10 -31.46
N GLY A 22 -13.61 25.16 -32.35
CA GLY A 22 -13.21 23.76 -32.19
C GLY A 22 -11.71 23.55 -32.33
N ALA A 23 -11.04 24.27 -33.22
CA ALA A 23 -9.59 24.27 -33.31
C ALA A 23 -8.92 24.87 -32.05
N LYS A 24 -9.52 25.89 -31.44
CA LYS A 24 -9.07 26.45 -30.14
C LYS A 24 -9.31 25.47 -28.98
N ALA A 25 -10.47 24.82 -28.92
CA ALA A 25 -10.83 23.85 -27.88
C ALA A 25 -9.99 22.55 -27.96
N TYR A 26 -9.79 22.00 -29.17
CA TYR A 26 -8.96 20.81 -29.39
C TYR A 26 -7.46 21.13 -29.59
N GLY A 27 -7.13 22.41 -29.79
CA GLY A 27 -5.77 22.94 -29.77
C GLY A 27 -5.08 22.83 -28.41
N TYR A 28 -5.78 22.31 -27.40
CA TYR A 28 -5.19 21.86 -26.13
C TYR A 28 -4.06 20.85 -26.34
N ARG A 29 -4.09 20.03 -27.39
CA ARG A 29 -2.96 19.12 -27.73
C ARG A 29 -1.69 19.82 -28.23
N GLY A 30 -1.77 21.10 -28.63
CA GLY A 30 -0.62 21.92 -29.00
C GLY A 30 -0.15 22.87 -27.89
N LYS A 31 -0.99 23.08 -26.86
CA LYS A 31 -0.70 23.94 -25.68
C LYS A 31 -0.29 23.12 -24.46
N VAL A 32 -0.90 21.96 -24.29
CA VAL A 32 -0.31 20.85 -23.56
C VAL A 32 0.58 20.18 -24.58
N GLN A 33 1.86 20.58 -24.60
CA GLN A 33 2.90 19.63 -24.95
C GLN A 33 2.49 18.37 -24.17
N MET A 34 2.05 17.30 -24.85
CA MET A 34 1.90 15.99 -24.21
C MET A 34 3.18 15.85 -23.42
N GLY A 35 3.05 15.99 -22.11
CA GLY A 35 4.17 16.08 -21.21
C GLY A 35 4.75 14.69 -21.13
N MET A 36 5.41 14.24 -22.19
CA MET A 36 6.81 13.93 -22.03
C MET A 36 7.44 15.23 -21.54
N ALA A 37 7.21 15.55 -20.26
CA ALA A 37 8.34 15.99 -19.47
C ALA A 37 9.36 14.90 -19.79
N GLN A 38 10.31 15.23 -20.65
CA GLN A 38 11.59 14.56 -20.58
C GLN A 38 12.01 14.90 -19.16
N THR A 39 11.60 14.05 -18.21
CA THR A 39 12.41 13.79 -17.04
C THR A 39 13.81 13.67 -17.62
N ASN A 40 14.75 14.46 -17.10
CA ASN A 40 16.14 14.33 -17.50
C ASN A 40 16.40 12.83 -17.53
N VAL A 41 16.63 12.28 -18.74
CA VAL A 41 17.13 10.92 -18.84
C VAL A 41 18.44 11.03 -18.10
N LEU A 42 18.49 10.48 -16.89
CA LEU A 42 19.66 10.54 -16.06
C LEU A 42 20.70 9.74 -16.84
N ASN A 43 21.56 10.44 -17.59
CA ASN A 43 22.62 9.85 -18.39
C ASN A 43 23.55 9.00 -17.51
N HIS A 44 23.52 9.27 -16.20
CA HIS A 44 24.05 8.44 -15.14
C HIS A 44 22.89 8.12 -14.20
N PRO A 45 22.35 6.90 -14.21
CA PRO A 45 21.38 6.50 -13.19
C PRO A 45 22.00 6.71 -11.82
N PRO A 46 21.24 7.23 -10.84
CA PRO A 46 21.76 7.46 -9.49
C PRO A 46 22.15 6.12 -8.85
N ASP A 47 23.16 6.16 -7.98
CA ASP A 47 23.57 4.98 -7.24
C ASP A 47 22.39 4.45 -6.41
N ILE A 48 22.15 3.15 -6.49
CA ILE A 48 21.12 2.48 -5.70
C ILE A 48 21.64 2.36 -4.27
N THR A 49 20.93 2.97 -3.33
CA THR A 49 21.21 2.81 -1.89
C THR A 49 20.73 1.44 -1.45
N ASP A 50 21.61 0.65 -0.81
CA ASP A 50 21.20 -0.60 -0.16
C ASP A 50 20.15 -0.29 0.93
N PRO A 51 19.00 -0.99 0.97
CA PRO A 51 18.01 -0.82 2.03
C PRO A 51 18.57 -0.86 3.46
N TYR A 52 19.61 -1.64 3.71
CA TYR A 52 20.18 -1.81 5.05
C TYR A 52 21.19 -0.71 5.42
N ASP A 53 21.60 0.12 4.47
CA ASP A 53 22.45 1.30 4.71
C ASP A 53 21.64 2.55 5.08
N VAL A 54 20.31 2.52 4.92
CA VAL A 54 19.42 3.61 5.32
C VAL A 54 19.10 3.51 6.80
N SER A 55 19.39 4.58 7.53
CA SER A 55 19.11 4.70 8.96
C SER A 55 17.97 5.67 9.20
N PHE A 56 17.13 5.36 10.20
CA PHE A 56 16.05 6.22 10.67
C PHE A 56 16.27 6.59 12.14
N THR A 57 15.74 7.74 12.55
CA THR A 57 15.81 8.17 13.96
C THR A 57 14.73 7.48 14.79
N LEU A 58 15.13 6.85 15.91
CA LEU A 58 14.19 6.28 16.86
C LEU A 58 13.73 7.33 17.89
N PRO A 59 12.42 7.59 18.01
CA PRO A 59 11.91 8.54 19.00
C PRO A 59 11.98 7.94 20.42
N ALA A 60 12.21 8.79 21.42
CA ALA A 60 12.08 8.41 22.82
C ALA A 60 10.60 8.43 23.22
N ILE A 61 10.06 7.28 23.62
CA ILE A 61 8.66 7.14 24.04
C ILE A 61 8.55 6.21 25.25
N SER A 62 7.37 6.19 25.87
CA SER A 62 7.01 5.21 26.89
C SER A 62 5.92 4.29 26.37
N LYS A 63 5.98 3.00 26.72
CA LYS A 63 4.96 2.02 26.33
C LYS A 63 3.56 2.47 26.78
N PRO A 64 2.59 2.62 25.86
CA PRO A 64 1.21 2.91 26.21
C PRO A 64 0.60 1.81 27.10
N ALA A 65 -0.31 2.18 27.98
CA ALA A 65 -0.91 1.25 28.95
C ALA A 65 -2.00 0.33 28.38
N THR A 66 -2.44 0.56 27.15
CA THR A 66 -3.54 -0.19 26.51
C THR A 66 -3.08 -0.77 25.20
N ASP A 67 -3.65 -1.91 24.83
CA ASP A 67 -3.40 -2.59 23.57
C ASP A 67 -3.72 -1.68 22.36
N GLU A 68 -4.86 -0.97 22.39
CA GLU A 68 -5.19 0.02 21.36
C GLU A 68 -4.15 1.14 21.31
N GLY A 69 -3.67 1.62 22.46
CA GLY A 69 -2.63 2.64 22.52
C GLY A 69 -1.31 2.17 21.91
N ILE A 70 -0.88 0.94 22.21
CA ILE A 70 0.31 0.31 21.61
C ILE A 70 0.13 0.22 20.10
N MET A 71 -1.04 -0.26 19.67
CA MET A 71 -1.33 -0.40 18.26
C MET A 71 -1.51 0.92 17.54
N MET A 72 -1.62 2.07 18.22
CA MET A 72 -1.66 3.41 17.63
C MET A 72 -0.29 4.06 17.43
N LEU A 73 0.80 3.44 17.92
CA LEU A 73 2.17 3.89 17.67
C LEU A 73 2.53 3.82 16.18
N SER A 74 3.46 4.67 15.76
CA SER A 74 4.17 4.54 14.49
C SER A 74 5.16 3.36 14.51
N VAL A 75 5.62 2.93 13.35
CA VAL A 75 6.60 1.85 13.22
C VAL A 75 7.90 2.16 13.98
N LEU A 76 8.39 3.40 13.92
CA LEU A 76 9.62 3.80 14.62
C LEU A 76 9.43 3.84 16.14
N GLU A 77 8.27 4.26 16.62
CA GLU A 77 7.93 4.18 18.05
C GLU A 77 7.81 2.73 18.54
N MET A 78 7.18 1.84 17.77
CA MET A 78 7.16 0.40 18.06
C MET A 78 8.59 -0.17 18.11
N GLN A 79 9.46 0.22 17.18
CA GLN A 79 10.86 -0.18 17.20
C GLN A 79 11.60 0.31 18.45
N SER A 80 11.35 1.52 18.93
CA SER A 80 11.95 2.00 20.18
C SER A 80 11.65 1.06 21.36
N LEU A 81 10.40 0.60 21.48
CA LEU A 81 9.99 -0.32 22.55
C LEU A 81 10.54 -1.73 22.36
N LEU A 82 10.52 -2.25 21.12
CA LEU A 82 11.05 -3.58 20.79
C LEU A 82 12.55 -3.67 21.08
N ARG A 83 13.32 -2.66 20.66
CA ARG A 83 14.78 -2.64 20.84
C ARG A 83 15.19 -2.40 22.28
N ALA A 84 14.37 -1.70 23.07
CA ALA A 84 14.54 -1.53 24.51
C ALA A 84 14.12 -2.77 25.33
N GLY A 85 13.42 -3.73 24.71
CA GLY A 85 12.88 -4.90 25.40
C GLY A 85 11.66 -4.60 26.28
N GLU A 86 11.04 -3.43 26.13
CA GLU A 86 9.79 -3.05 26.81
C GLU A 86 8.55 -3.71 26.17
N LEU A 87 8.70 -4.16 24.93
CA LEU A 87 7.72 -4.91 24.16
C LEU A 87 8.47 -6.02 23.40
N THR A 88 7.87 -7.21 23.28
CA THR A 88 8.41 -8.24 22.37
C THR A 88 7.60 -8.29 21.08
N SER A 89 8.19 -8.81 20.00
CA SER A 89 7.47 -9.01 18.74
C SER A 89 6.33 -9.99 18.91
N ARG A 90 6.52 -11.06 19.72
CA ARG A 90 5.43 -11.99 20.04
C ARG A 90 4.28 -11.31 20.78
N GLU A 91 4.58 -10.45 21.76
CA GLU A 91 3.56 -9.67 22.47
C GLU A 91 2.81 -8.73 21.51
N LEU A 92 3.53 -7.96 20.69
CA LEU A 92 2.95 -7.06 19.69
C LEU A 92 2.08 -7.83 18.69
N THR A 93 2.52 -9.00 18.25
CA THR A 93 1.76 -9.87 17.34
C THR A 93 0.48 -10.39 17.99
N SER A 94 0.55 -10.84 19.25
CA SER A 94 -0.64 -11.25 20.00
C SER A 94 -1.65 -10.11 20.16
N ILE A 95 -1.18 -8.89 20.45
CA ILE A 95 -2.02 -7.70 20.52
C ILE A 95 -2.69 -7.43 19.17
N ALA A 96 -1.93 -7.46 18.08
CA ALA A 96 -2.44 -7.23 16.72
C ALA A 96 -3.50 -8.28 16.30
N LEU A 97 -3.27 -9.55 16.61
CA LEU A 97 -4.25 -10.62 16.40
C LEU A 97 -5.51 -10.42 17.26
N GLY A 98 -5.37 -9.93 18.49
CA GLY A 98 -6.50 -9.55 19.35
C GLY A 98 -7.33 -8.41 18.75
N MET A 99 -6.69 -7.40 18.15
CA MET A 99 -7.39 -6.34 17.41
C MET A 99 -8.11 -6.90 16.18
N LEU A 100 -7.47 -7.82 15.45
CA LEU A 100 -8.08 -8.48 14.29
C LEU A 100 -9.34 -9.25 14.70
N GLU A 101 -9.26 -10.09 15.73
CA GLU A 101 -10.40 -10.84 16.28
C GLU A 101 -11.54 -9.92 16.74
N LYS A 102 -11.19 -8.82 17.40
CA LYS A 102 -12.15 -7.84 17.92
C LYS A 102 -12.96 -7.16 16.82
N TYR A 103 -12.35 -6.84 15.68
CA TYR A 103 -12.98 -6.00 14.66
C TYR A 103 -13.42 -6.74 13.39
N ASP A 104 -12.78 -7.84 13.00
CA ASP A 104 -12.96 -8.44 11.67
C ASP A 104 -14.42 -8.85 11.38
N ALA A 105 -15.13 -9.39 12.37
CA ALA A 105 -16.53 -9.78 12.20
C ALA A 105 -17.47 -8.62 11.79
N ALA A 106 -17.13 -7.37 12.16
CA ALA A 106 -17.92 -6.19 11.83
C ALA A 106 -17.45 -5.48 10.55
N TYR A 107 -16.18 -5.67 10.17
CA TYR A 107 -15.53 -4.88 9.12
C TYR A 107 -15.11 -5.71 7.89
N ASN A 108 -15.06 -7.05 8.00
CA ASN A 108 -14.76 -8.01 6.93
C ASN A 108 -13.42 -7.71 6.22
N MET A 109 -12.35 -7.48 6.99
CA MET A 109 -11.06 -7.05 6.44
C MET A 109 -10.11 -8.21 6.14
N LYS A 110 -10.31 -9.37 6.75
CA LYS A 110 -9.49 -10.57 6.58
C LYS A 110 -10.04 -11.49 5.50
N GLU A 111 -9.19 -11.88 4.57
CA GLU A 111 -9.46 -12.93 3.59
C GLU A 111 -8.82 -14.27 4.00
N VAL A 112 -7.54 -14.24 4.35
CA VAL A 112 -6.77 -15.44 4.71
C VAL A 112 -6.08 -15.23 6.04
N ASP A 113 -6.26 -16.20 6.94
CA ASP A 113 -5.60 -16.25 8.23
C ASP A 113 -4.13 -16.66 8.09
N LEU A 114 -3.23 -15.93 8.75
CA LEU A 114 -1.80 -16.23 8.77
C LEU A 114 -1.26 -16.39 10.21
N THR A 115 -2.11 -16.73 11.18
CA THR A 115 -1.75 -16.71 12.61
C THR A 115 -0.48 -17.50 12.93
N ASP A 116 -0.37 -18.73 12.42
CA ASP A 116 0.81 -19.58 12.66
C ASP A 116 2.08 -18.99 12.04
N LEU A 117 1.96 -18.43 10.83
CA LEU A 117 3.07 -17.76 10.14
C LEU A 117 3.49 -16.48 10.87
N ALA A 118 2.52 -15.73 11.39
CA ALA A 118 2.74 -14.52 12.17
C ALA A 118 3.56 -14.85 13.43
N TYR A 119 3.13 -15.85 14.22
CA TYR A 119 3.89 -16.27 15.40
C TYR A 119 5.29 -16.79 15.07
N HIS A 120 5.45 -17.53 13.97
CA HIS A 120 6.77 -17.99 13.53
C HIS A 120 7.73 -16.85 13.22
N TYR A 121 7.28 -15.81 12.52
CA TYR A 121 8.12 -14.64 12.23
C TYR A 121 8.35 -13.75 13.45
N ALA A 122 7.37 -13.64 14.35
CA ALA A 122 7.52 -12.92 15.61
C ALA A 122 8.59 -13.57 16.50
N ASP A 123 8.55 -14.90 16.64
CA ASP A 123 9.55 -15.67 17.40
C ASP A 123 10.96 -15.53 16.81
N LYS A 124 11.06 -15.50 15.48
CA LYS A 124 12.34 -15.24 14.80
C LYS A 124 12.87 -13.84 15.08
N ALA A 125 12.01 -12.82 15.02
CA ALA A 125 12.39 -11.45 15.32
C ALA A 125 12.88 -11.31 16.77
N ASP A 126 12.17 -11.90 17.74
CA ASP A 126 12.54 -11.93 19.15
C ASP A 126 13.85 -12.69 19.39
N ALA A 127 14.07 -13.81 18.69
CA ALA A 127 15.33 -14.56 18.78
C ALA A 127 16.54 -13.75 18.29
N GLU A 128 16.36 -12.89 17.29
CA GLU A 128 17.41 -11.98 16.82
C GLU A 128 17.59 -10.79 17.78
N PHE A 129 16.52 -10.20 18.31
CA PHE A 129 16.62 -9.16 19.34
C PHE A 129 17.36 -9.66 20.59
N ALA A 130 17.10 -10.89 21.03
CA ALA A 130 17.79 -11.52 22.17
C ALA A 130 19.31 -11.69 21.96
N LYS A 131 19.76 -11.75 20.70
CA LYS A 131 21.18 -11.80 20.33
C LYS A 131 21.81 -10.41 20.18
N GLY A 132 21.02 -9.34 20.30
CA GLY A 132 21.44 -7.97 20.00
C GLY A 132 21.48 -7.64 18.51
N ASN A 133 20.82 -8.45 17.67
CA ASN A 133 20.77 -8.24 16.22
C ASN A 133 19.52 -7.43 15.84
N TYR A 134 19.76 -6.21 15.36
CA TYR A 134 18.75 -5.28 14.88
C TYR A 134 18.82 -5.20 13.34
N ASN A 135 18.30 -6.21 12.66
CA ASN A 135 18.47 -6.43 11.22
C ASN A 135 17.76 -5.36 10.37
N SER A 136 16.67 -4.79 10.84
CA SER A 136 15.91 -3.77 10.10
C SER A 136 15.08 -2.90 11.04
N PHE A 137 14.54 -1.78 10.54
CA PHE A 137 13.53 -0.98 11.24
C PHE A 137 12.09 -1.52 11.09
N ILE A 138 11.89 -2.65 10.40
CA ILE A 138 10.59 -3.34 10.33
C ILE A 138 10.60 -4.71 11.02
N GLN A 139 11.73 -5.10 11.62
CA GLN A 139 11.90 -6.37 12.33
C GLN A 139 10.88 -6.47 13.48
N GLY A 140 10.09 -7.53 13.46
CA GLY A 140 9.08 -7.83 14.47
C GLY A 140 7.78 -7.01 14.37
N ILE A 141 7.62 -6.19 13.33
CA ILE A 141 6.44 -5.34 13.14
C ILE A 141 5.37 -6.10 12.33
N PRO A 142 4.11 -6.17 12.79
CA PRO A 142 3.03 -6.80 12.05
C PRO A 142 2.62 -5.99 10.83
N PHE A 143 2.28 -6.65 9.73
CA PHE A 143 1.75 -6.03 8.53
C PHE A 143 0.70 -6.91 7.84
N ALA A 144 -0.19 -6.30 7.06
CA ALA A 144 -1.19 -7.02 6.27
C ALA A 144 -0.82 -7.07 4.79
N ILE A 145 -1.29 -8.09 4.08
CA ILE A 145 -0.94 -8.37 2.69
C ILE A 145 -2.22 -8.35 1.85
N LYS A 146 -2.35 -7.49 0.84
CA LYS A 146 -3.49 -7.56 -0.10
C LYS A 146 -3.60 -8.98 -0.69
N ASP A 147 -4.79 -9.59 -0.73
CA ASP A 147 -5.03 -10.96 -1.26
C ASP A 147 -4.86 -11.10 -2.79
N THR A 148 -3.99 -10.28 -3.37
CA THR A 148 -3.47 -10.41 -4.73
C THR A 148 -1.97 -10.72 -4.71
N PHE A 149 -1.32 -10.73 -3.55
CA PHE A 149 0.10 -11.03 -3.39
C PHE A 149 0.25 -12.45 -2.85
N ASP A 150 1.00 -13.27 -3.56
CA ASP A 150 1.25 -14.65 -3.19
C ASP A 150 2.13 -14.74 -1.93
N VAL A 151 1.72 -15.62 -1.03
CA VAL A 151 2.51 -16.04 0.13
C VAL A 151 2.59 -17.56 0.05
N ASN A 152 3.81 -18.10 -0.01
CA ASN A 152 4.04 -19.51 -0.33
C ASN A 152 3.35 -20.43 0.68
N GLY A 153 2.57 -21.40 0.16
CA GLY A 153 1.85 -22.37 0.96
C GLY A 153 0.54 -21.86 1.54
N THR A 154 0.11 -20.65 1.16
CA THR A 154 -1.17 -20.05 1.57
C THR A 154 -2.09 -19.91 0.38
N VAL A 155 -3.37 -19.61 0.63
CA VAL A 155 -4.32 -19.33 -0.44
C VAL A 155 -4.14 -17.90 -0.97
N THR A 156 -4.31 -17.72 -2.27
CA THR A 156 -4.59 -16.41 -2.89
C THR A 156 -5.95 -16.48 -3.58
N MET A 157 -6.97 -15.82 -3.01
CA MET A 157 -8.37 -15.94 -3.47
C MET A 157 -8.78 -14.88 -4.49
N TYR A 158 -8.03 -13.77 -4.61
CA TYR A 158 -8.41 -12.63 -5.45
C TYR A 158 -9.83 -12.10 -5.12
N GLY A 159 -10.29 -12.30 -3.88
CA GLY A 159 -11.63 -11.92 -3.43
C GLY A 159 -12.78 -12.70 -4.09
N SER A 160 -12.48 -13.83 -4.74
CA SER A 160 -13.38 -14.58 -5.62
C SER A 160 -13.54 -16.01 -5.13
N PHE A 161 -14.78 -16.48 -5.00
CA PHE A 161 -15.08 -17.83 -4.51
C PHE A 161 -14.44 -18.93 -5.38
N GLU A 162 -14.25 -18.68 -6.67
CA GLU A 162 -13.61 -19.57 -7.64
C GLU A 162 -12.16 -19.93 -7.28
N TYR A 163 -11.51 -19.12 -6.46
CA TYR A 163 -10.12 -19.31 -6.03
C TYR A 163 -10.01 -19.57 -4.51
N ALA A 164 -11.12 -19.93 -3.84
CA ALA A 164 -11.13 -20.20 -2.40
C ALA A 164 -10.14 -21.31 -1.98
N ASP A 165 -9.85 -22.26 -2.87
CA ASP A 165 -8.91 -23.36 -2.64
C ASP A 165 -7.58 -23.20 -3.40
N ASN A 166 -7.28 -22.00 -3.91
CA ASN A 166 -6.08 -21.72 -4.70
C ASN A 166 -4.83 -21.55 -3.80
N VAL A 167 -4.28 -22.67 -3.33
CA VAL A 167 -3.00 -22.68 -2.61
C VAL A 167 -1.85 -22.46 -3.59
N VAL A 168 -1.06 -21.40 -3.37
CA VAL A 168 0.05 -21.03 -4.25
C VAL A 168 1.40 -21.52 -3.72
N GLU A 169 2.29 -21.94 -4.61
CA GLU A 169 3.67 -22.35 -4.29
C GLU A 169 4.70 -21.24 -4.58
N THR A 170 4.20 -20.07 -4.98
CA THR A 170 4.96 -18.85 -5.28
C THR A 170 4.94 -17.88 -4.09
N GLU A 171 5.87 -16.93 -4.07
CA GLU A 171 5.85 -15.80 -3.14
C GLU A 171 6.11 -14.51 -3.92
N SER A 172 5.33 -13.47 -3.65
CA SER A 172 5.61 -12.15 -4.23
C SER A 172 6.94 -11.62 -3.67
N PRO A 173 7.84 -11.08 -4.49
CA PRO A 173 9.12 -10.54 -4.02
C PRO A 173 8.95 -9.48 -2.92
N LEU A 174 7.90 -8.66 -3.04
CA LEU A 174 7.54 -7.66 -2.05
C LEU A 174 7.31 -8.26 -0.64
N VAL A 175 6.62 -9.40 -0.58
CA VAL A 175 6.43 -10.18 0.66
C VAL A 175 7.77 -10.78 1.08
N THR A 176 8.50 -11.44 0.18
CA THR A 176 9.81 -12.03 0.47
C THR A 176 10.78 -11.03 1.10
N TYR A 177 10.85 -9.79 0.61
CA TYR A 177 11.73 -8.76 1.18
C TYR A 177 11.28 -8.34 2.59
N ALA A 178 9.99 -8.18 2.83
CA ALA A 178 9.46 -7.90 4.16
C ALA A 178 9.80 -9.03 5.16
N LEU A 179 9.65 -10.29 4.74
CA LEU A 179 9.95 -11.47 5.57
C LEU A 179 11.47 -11.62 5.83
N LYS A 180 12.32 -11.33 4.84
CA LYS A 180 13.79 -11.28 5.02
C LYS A 180 14.21 -10.21 6.01
N ALA A 181 13.52 -9.08 6.02
CA ALA A 181 13.69 -8.01 7.00
C ALA A 181 13.01 -8.32 8.36
N LEU A 182 12.48 -9.54 8.52
CA LEU A 182 11.82 -10.05 9.72
C LEU A 182 10.54 -9.30 10.13
N ALA A 183 9.83 -8.68 9.18
CA ALA A 183 8.47 -8.22 9.42
C ALA A 183 7.50 -9.40 9.59
N VAL A 184 6.39 -9.19 10.29
CA VAL A 184 5.47 -10.24 10.71
C VAL A 184 4.19 -10.22 9.85
N PRO A 185 3.97 -11.20 8.97
CA PRO A 185 2.78 -11.24 8.11
C PRO A 185 1.55 -11.66 8.94
N LEU A 186 0.62 -10.73 9.19
CA LEU A 186 -0.47 -10.96 10.14
C LEU A 186 -1.68 -11.66 9.49
N PHE A 187 -2.08 -11.22 8.30
CA PHE A 187 -3.18 -11.80 7.52
C PHE A 187 -3.11 -11.34 6.06
N LYS A 188 -3.80 -12.06 5.17
CA LYS A 188 -4.10 -11.54 3.83
C LYS A 188 -5.44 -10.83 3.86
N SER A 189 -5.47 -9.59 3.41
CA SER A 189 -6.62 -8.70 3.53
C SER A 189 -7.57 -8.85 2.35
N SER A 190 -8.86 -8.70 2.62
CA SER A 190 -9.93 -8.77 1.63
C SER A 190 -9.75 -7.79 0.49
N VAL A 191 -10.11 -8.28 -0.69
CA VAL A 191 -10.14 -7.54 -1.95
C VAL A 191 -11.49 -7.76 -2.61
N PRO A 192 -12.02 -6.82 -3.40
CA PRO A 192 -13.18 -7.07 -4.21
C PRO A 192 -12.93 -8.22 -5.17
N GLN A 193 -14.00 -8.88 -5.62
CA GLN A 193 -13.88 -9.96 -6.60
C GLN A 193 -13.05 -9.52 -7.81
N LEU A 194 -11.93 -10.22 -8.03
CA LEU A 194 -10.94 -9.93 -9.08
C LEU A 194 -10.47 -8.46 -9.09
N THR A 195 -10.35 -7.88 -7.90
CA THR A 195 -9.91 -6.50 -7.64
C THR A 195 -10.84 -5.41 -8.20
N TRP A 196 -12.08 -5.75 -8.58
CA TRP A 196 -13.03 -4.81 -9.16
C TRP A 196 -14.22 -4.56 -8.24
N GLY A 197 -14.36 -3.31 -7.77
CA GLY A 197 -15.48 -2.88 -6.94
C GLY A 197 -15.12 -2.72 -5.47
N HIS A 198 -16.04 -3.10 -4.59
CA HIS A 198 -16.07 -2.68 -3.18
C HIS A 198 -16.45 -3.80 -2.18
N ALA A 199 -16.64 -5.02 -2.68
CA ALA A 199 -17.09 -6.17 -1.90
C ALA A 199 -16.41 -7.45 -2.42
N ASN A 200 -16.03 -8.33 -1.49
CA ASN A 200 -15.57 -9.68 -1.81
C ASN A 200 -16.78 -10.63 -1.88
N HIS A 201 -16.52 -11.91 -2.15
CA HIS A 201 -17.56 -12.96 -2.15
C HIS A 201 -18.28 -13.12 -0.80
N ASN A 202 -17.65 -12.73 0.31
CA ASN A 202 -18.21 -12.79 1.67
C ASN A 202 -18.96 -11.52 2.11
N GLY A 203 -18.95 -10.45 1.29
CA GLY A 203 -19.72 -9.24 1.54
C GLY A 203 -18.93 -7.94 1.43
N VAL A 204 -19.54 -6.87 1.94
CA VAL A 204 -18.97 -5.52 1.89
C VAL A 204 -17.92 -5.38 2.99
N VAL A 205 -16.84 -4.68 2.66
CA VAL A 205 -15.78 -4.30 3.60
C VAL A 205 -15.94 -2.83 3.97
N TYR A 206 -15.95 -2.53 5.26
CA TYR A 206 -16.36 -1.21 5.76
C TYR A 206 -15.20 -0.38 6.24
N SER A 207 -15.29 0.95 6.07
CA SER A 207 -14.32 1.87 6.67
C SER A 207 -14.60 2.13 8.15
N CYS A 208 -13.56 2.40 8.94
CA CYS A 208 -13.70 2.89 10.31
C CYS A 208 -14.05 4.40 10.41
N LEU A 209 -13.78 5.20 9.37
CA LEU A 209 -14.01 6.65 9.38
C LEU A 209 -15.26 7.09 8.63
N ASN A 210 -15.74 6.28 7.70
CA ASN A 210 -16.87 6.65 6.85
C ASN A 210 -18.21 6.44 7.58
N GLY A 211 -18.44 7.29 8.60
CA GLY A 211 -19.71 7.49 9.29
C GLY A 211 -19.69 7.44 10.82
N GLY A 212 -18.60 7.02 11.45
CA GLY A 212 -18.61 6.66 12.88
C GLY A 212 -19.66 5.57 13.20
N PHE A 213 -19.74 5.13 14.45
CA PHE A 213 -20.77 4.15 14.89
C PHE A 213 -22.23 4.64 14.68
N SER A 214 -22.45 5.90 14.29
CA SER A 214 -23.74 6.58 14.33
C SER A 214 -24.34 7.01 12.99
N SER A 215 -23.71 6.81 11.82
CA SER A 215 -24.30 7.27 10.53
C SER A 215 -24.43 6.23 9.41
N GLY A 216 -24.33 4.95 9.74
CA GLY A 216 -24.58 3.85 8.80
C GLY A 216 -23.35 3.51 7.96
N ALA A 217 -23.12 2.22 7.73
CA ALA A 217 -21.90 1.70 7.15
C ALA A 217 -21.67 2.23 5.72
N LYS A 218 -20.47 2.80 5.47
CA LYS A 218 -20.05 3.20 4.12
C LYS A 218 -18.79 2.44 3.72
N ASP A 219 -18.65 2.26 2.40
CA ASP A 219 -17.58 1.54 1.73
C ASP A 219 -16.16 2.00 2.17
N SER A 220 -15.24 1.04 2.22
CA SER A 220 -13.83 1.18 2.59
C SER A 220 -12.92 1.73 1.49
N GLY A 221 -13.44 1.95 0.28
CA GLY A 221 -12.67 2.45 -0.87
C GLY A 221 -11.84 1.34 -1.51
N GLY A 222 -12.16 0.99 -2.75
CA GLY A 222 -11.57 -0.18 -3.42
C GLY A 222 -10.41 0.13 -4.36
N SER A 223 -9.55 -0.85 -4.67
CA SER A 223 -9.72 -2.29 -4.38
C SER A 223 -8.89 -2.86 -3.22
N SER A 224 -8.04 -2.07 -2.54
CA SER A 224 -7.34 -2.52 -1.31
C SER A 224 -8.19 -2.34 -0.05
N ILE A 225 -9.42 -2.87 -0.09
CA ILE A 225 -10.48 -2.62 0.90
C ILE A 225 -10.12 -3.10 2.31
N GLY A 226 -9.67 -4.35 2.45
CA GLY A 226 -9.30 -4.90 3.75
C GLY A 226 -7.99 -4.31 4.27
N SER A 227 -7.05 -4.00 3.37
CA SER A 227 -5.76 -3.38 3.71
C SER A 227 -5.98 -2.01 4.37
N GLY A 228 -6.80 -1.16 3.75
CA GLY A 228 -7.12 0.15 4.30
C GLY A 228 -7.86 0.08 5.62
N THR A 229 -8.82 -0.84 5.72
CA THR A 229 -9.62 -1.06 6.94
C THR A 229 -8.77 -1.54 8.12
N GLY A 230 -7.86 -2.50 7.90
CA GLY A 230 -6.96 -3.01 8.93
C GLY A 230 -6.01 -1.94 9.48
N VAL A 231 -5.52 -1.05 8.62
CA VAL A 231 -4.69 0.10 9.04
C VAL A 231 -5.54 1.14 9.79
N CYS A 232 -6.74 1.45 9.29
CA CYS A 232 -7.70 2.38 9.89
C CYS A 232 -7.97 2.04 11.37
N LEU A 233 -8.28 0.76 11.62
CA LEU A 233 -8.66 0.24 12.93
C LEU A 233 -7.46 0.00 13.87
N GLY A 234 -6.24 0.19 13.37
CA GLY A 234 -5.02 -0.14 14.11
C GLY A 234 -4.84 -1.63 14.36
N VAL A 235 -5.27 -2.48 13.44
CA VAL A 235 -4.92 -3.91 13.46
C VAL A 235 -3.47 -4.11 13.02
N VAL A 236 -3.02 -3.32 12.05
CA VAL A 236 -1.63 -3.26 11.60
C VAL A 236 -1.22 -1.81 11.37
N PRO A 237 0.05 -1.44 11.63
CA PRO A 237 0.56 -0.10 11.30
C PRO A 237 0.72 0.11 9.79
N VAL A 238 0.99 -0.96 9.03
CA VAL A 238 1.22 -0.93 7.58
C VAL A 238 0.53 -2.12 6.89
N ALA A 239 0.01 -1.89 5.69
CA ALA A 239 -0.49 -2.94 4.82
C ALA A 239 -0.01 -2.75 3.38
N ILE A 240 0.25 -3.85 2.68
CA ILE A 240 0.47 -3.86 1.24
C ILE A 240 -0.84 -3.51 0.54
N CYS A 241 -0.77 -2.58 -0.41
CA CYS A 241 -1.84 -2.27 -1.36
C CYS A 241 -1.33 -2.43 -2.80
N GLU A 242 -2.22 -2.27 -3.77
CA GLU A 242 -1.85 -2.19 -5.19
C GLU A 242 -2.83 -1.26 -5.90
N GLN A 243 -2.32 -0.49 -6.86
CA GLN A 243 -3.07 0.48 -7.64
C GLN A 243 -2.88 0.35 -9.15
N THR A 244 -3.95 -0.05 -9.83
CA THR A 244 -4.19 0.18 -11.27
C THR A 244 -4.68 1.59 -11.55
N GLY A 245 -5.75 1.99 -10.85
CA GLY A 245 -6.45 3.26 -11.04
C GLY A 245 -6.42 4.10 -9.76
N SER A 246 -7.21 3.71 -8.76
CA SER A 246 -7.29 4.38 -7.46
C SER A 246 -7.16 3.41 -6.28
N SER A 247 -6.72 2.17 -6.52
CA SER A 247 -6.90 1.09 -5.54
C SER A 247 -6.07 1.18 -4.27
N CYS A 248 -5.13 2.12 -4.17
CA CYS A 248 -4.48 2.53 -2.91
C CYS A 248 -5.04 3.88 -2.41
N GLN A 249 -5.24 4.87 -3.30
CA GLN A 249 -5.75 6.20 -2.93
C GLN A 249 -7.18 6.19 -2.40
N ALA A 250 -8.08 5.42 -3.02
CA ALA A 250 -9.47 5.30 -2.59
C ALA A 250 -9.59 4.74 -1.16
N PRO A 251 -8.92 3.62 -0.80
CA PRO A 251 -8.91 3.18 0.58
C PRO A 251 -8.22 4.16 1.53
N ALA A 252 -7.15 4.84 1.09
CA ALA A 252 -6.51 5.87 1.90
C ALA A 252 -7.47 7.01 2.27
N ILE A 253 -8.21 7.53 1.28
CA ILE A 253 -9.20 8.60 1.47
C ILE A 253 -10.37 8.12 2.34
N ALA A 254 -10.94 6.96 2.03
CA ALA A 254 -12.11 6.45 2.74
C ALA A 254 -11.81 6.16 4.21
N ASN A 255 -10.60 5.71 4.51
CA ASN A 255 -10.15 5.35 5.86
C ASN A 255 -9.34 6.46 6.57
N GLY A 256 -9.11 7.61 5.92
CA GLY A 256 -8.32 8.72 6.46
C GLY A 256 -6.92 8.30 6.91
N ILE A 257 -6.27 7.48 6.09
CA ILE A 257 -4.91 7.00 6.30
C ILE A 257 -4.00 7.47 5.16
N SER A 258 -2.70 7.27 5.32
CA SER A 258 -1.69 7.63 4.33
C SER A 258 -1.43 6.49 3.34
N THR A 259 -0.94 6.82 2.15
CA THR A 259 -0.47 5.83 1.18
C THR A 259 0.76 6.32 0.43
N ILE A 260 1.66 5.39 0.09
CA ILE A 260 2.73 5.61 -0.89
C ILE A 260 2.48 4.70 -2.08
N ILE A 261 2.49 5.29 -3.27
CA ILE A 261 2.45 4.59 -4.56
C ILE A 261 3.76 4.94 -5.27
N PRO A 262 4.76 4.07 -5.21
CA PRO A 262 6.06 4.32 -5.81
C PRO A 262 6.01 4.53 -7.32
N ALA A 263 7.12 5.05 -7.85
CA ALA A 263 7.34 5.03 -9.30
C ALA A 263 7.23 3.59 -9.82
N HIS A 264 6.62 3.45 -10.99
CA HIS A 264 6.44 2.16 -11.64
C HIS A 264 7.76 1.41 -11.79
N GLY A 265 7.77 0.13 -11.44
CA GLY A 265 8.98 -0.69 -11.41
C GLY A 265 9.77 -0.65 -10.10
N THR A 266 9.46 0.23 -9.15
CA THR A 266 10.16 0.26 -7.85
C THR A 266 9.91 -1.00 -7.04
N PHE A 267 8.65 -1.42 -6.96
CA PHE A 267 8.24 -2.68 -6.38
C PHE A 267 7.98 -3.66 -7.52
N SER A 268 8.57 -4.86 -7.42
CA SER A 268 8.25 -5.94 -8.35
C SER A 268 6.77 -6.33 -8.24
N ARG A 269 6.19 -6.70 -9.38
CA ARG A 269 4.83 -7.22 -9.51
C ARG A 269 4.80 -8.72 -9.77
N ALA A 270 5.95 -9.39 -9.74
CA ALA A 270 6.00 -10.83 -9.94
C ALA A 270 5.18 -11.57 -8.88
N ASN A 271 4.53 -12.66 -9.29
CA ASN A 271 3.67 -13.49 -8.43
C ASN A 271 2.61 -12.66 -7.71
N THR A 272 1.97 -11.74 -8.45
CA THR A 272 0.80 -11.00 -7.99
C THR A 272 -0.33 -11.14 -9.00
N GLY A 273 -1.57 -10.96 -8.56
CA GLY A 273 -2.76 -10.86 -9.41
C GLY A 273 -2.75 -9.57 -10.22
N ILE A 274 -1.97 -9.55 -11.30
CA ILE A 274 -1.86 -8.40 -12.19
C ILE A 274 -3.16 -8.23 -12.98
N TYR A 275 -3.78 -7.07 -12.82
CA TYR A 275 -4.89 -6.60 -13.63
C TYR A 275 -4.40 -5.90 -14.91
N SER A 276 -3.33 -5.11 -14.84
CA SER A 276 -2.74 -4.37 -15.96
C SER A 276 -1.22 -4.23 -15.87
N MET A 277 -0.53 -4.78 -16.87
CA MET A 277 0.93 -4.70 -16.99
C MET A 277 1.47 -3.27 -17.12
N GLU A 278 0.65 -2.32 -17.56
CA GLU A 278 1.07 -0.94 -17.84
C GLU A 278 0.83 0.00 -16.66
N SER A 279 -0.10 -0.33 -15.76
CA SER A 279 -0.57 0.61 -14.73
C SER A 279 -0.49 0.07 -13.31
N ASP A 280 -0.46 -1.24 -13.10
CA ASP A 280 -0.45 -1.79 -11.75
C ASP A 280 0.83 -1.40 -11.03
N ARG A 281 0.65 -0.86 -9.83
CA ARG A 281 1.70 -0.39 -8.94
C ARG A 281 1.42 -0.90 -7.55
N PRO A 282 2.19 -1.88 -7.05
CA PRO A 282 2.20 -2.21 -5.64
C PRO A 282 2.52 -0.95 -4.83
N GLY A 283 1.89 -0.82 -3.67
CA GLY A 283 2.05 0.33 -2.79
C GLY A 283 1.86 -0.07 -1.34
N LEU A 284 1.87 0.93 -0.46
CA LEU A 284 1.67 0.73 0.97
C LEU A 284 0.59 1.67 1.50
N LEU A 285 -0.15 1.19 2.49
CA LEU A 285 -1.10 1.95 3.31
C LEU A 285 -0.58 1.96 4.75
N CYS A 286 -0.63 3.10 5.41
CA CYS A 286 -0.12 3.30 6.77
C CYS A 286 -0.86 4.43 7.45
N ARG A 287 -0.89 4.48 8.79
CA ARG A 287 -1.50 5.62 9.48
C ARG A 287 -0.65 6.88 9.36
N ASP A 288 0.66 6.74 9.49
CA ASP A 288 1.63 7.81 9.31
C ASP A 288 2.54 7.52 8.11
N ILE A 289 2.86 8.56 7.33
CA ILE A 289 3.60 8.41 6.07
C ILE A 289 5.04 7.89 6.29
N MET A 290 5.64 8.17 7.46
CA MET A 290 6.98 7.68 7.79
C MET A 290 7.01 6.16 7.96
N SER A 291 5.98 5.55 8.54
CA SER A 291 5.82 4.10 8.59
C SER A 291 5.77 3.47 7.19
N CYS A 292 5.09 4.11 6.23
CA CYS A 292 5.16 3.67 4.83
C CYS A 292 6.59 3.81 4.28
N ALA A 293 7.30 4.90 4.56
CA ALA A 293 8.66 5.13 4.08
C ALA A 293 9.67 4.10 4.61
N VAL A 294 9.54 3.72 5.89
CA VAL A 294 10.37 2.69 6.52
C VAL A 294 10.13 1.31 5.90
N PHE A 295 8.86 0.90 5.73
CA PHE A 295 8.54 -0.35 5.02
C PHE A 295 8.98 -0.31 3.56
N TYR A 296 8.74 0.80 2.87
CA TYR A 296 9.14 1.01 1.47
C TYR A 296 10.64 0.77 1.28
N ASN A 297 11.46 1.29 2.18
CA ASN A 297 12.92 1.15 2.09
C ASN A 297 13.35 -0.31 2.00
N TYR A 298 12.77 -1.20 2.82
CA TYR A 298 13.12 -2.62 2.82
C TYR A 298 12.43 -3.41 1.73
N MET A 299 11.17 -3.06 1.40
CA MET A 299 10.37 -3.82 0.46
C MET A 299 10.72 -3.55 -1.01
N ARG A 300 11.38 -2.42 -1.33
CA ARG A 300 11.91 -2.17 -2.70
C ARG A 300 13.00 -3.16 -3.12
N GLY A 301 13.62 -3.84 -2.16
CA GLY A 301 14.69 -4.80 -2.40
C GLY A 301 15.90 -4.15 -3.07
N ASP A 302 16.62 -4.95 -3.85
CA ASP A 302 17.74 -4.50 -4.70
C ASP A 302 17.25 -3.94 -6.07
N GLY A 303 15.93 -3.98 -6.30
CA GLY A 303 15.28 -3.50 -7.53
C GLY A 303 15.67 -4.27 -8.79
N ASN A 304 16.19 -5.48 -8.65
CA ASN A 304 16.46 -6.37 -9.78
C ASN A 304 15.71 -7.69 -9.59
N ASP A 305 14.55 -7.80 -10.24
CA ASP A 305 13.78 -9.04 -10.25
C ASP A 305 13.75 -9.65 -11.66
N PRO A 306 14.31 -10.86 -11.87
CA PRO A 306 14.24 -11.54 -13.16
C PRO A 306 12.81 -11.90 -13.60
N LEU A 307 11.84 -11.91 -12.68
CA LEU A 307 10.42 -12.22 -12.97
C LEU A 307 9.60 -10.98 -13.32
N ASP A 308 10.09 -9.76 -13.03
CA ASP A 308 9.47 -8.51 -13.48
C ASP A 308 10.49 -7.68 -14.29
N PRO A 309 10.44 -7.71 -15.64
CA PRO A 309 11.37 -6.99 -16.51
C PRO A 309 11.34 -5.47 -16.33
N GLN A 310 10.32 -4.94 -15.63
CA GLN A 310 10.16 -3.52 -15.34
C GLN A 310 10.67 -3.16 -13.93
N ALA A 311 11.07 -4.14 -13.11
CA ALA A 311 11.70 -3.88 -11.83
C ALA A 311 12.97 -3.05 -12.00
N ARG A 312 13.10 -1.98 -11.22
CA ARG A 312 14.26 -1.07 -11.24
C ARG A 312 14.68 -0.74 -9.82
N GLY A 313 15.98 -0.79 -9.57
CA GLY A 313 16.58 -0.18 -8.40
C GLY A 313 16.39 1.33 -8.45
N VAL A 314 15.95 1.89 -7.33
CA VAL A 314 15.75 3.32 -7.15
C VAL A 314 16.51 3.77 -5.91
N PRO A 315 17.12 4.97 -5.89
CA PRO A 315 17.74 5.51 -4.69
C PRO A 315 16.67 5.82 -3.64
N PHE A 316 17.06 5.75 -2.38
CA PHE A 316 16.20 6.18 -1.27
C PHE A 316 17.07 6.63 -0.10
N SER A 317 16.69 7.75 0.50
CA SER A 317 17.28 8.36 1.69
C SER A 317 16.19 8.54 2.75
N ASP A 318 16.60 8.73 4.01
CA ASP A 318 15.68 9.10 5.09
C ASP A 318 14.97 10.43 4.74
N PRO A 319 13.63 10.44 4.59
CA PRO A 319 12.88 11.66 4.26
C PRO A 319 13.03 12.77 5.30
N GLU A 320 13.35 12.46 6.56
CA GLU A 320 13.55 13.48 7.60
C GLU A 320 14.83 14.31 7.39
N ALA A 321 15.77 13.81 6.59
CA ALA A 321 17.02 14.50 6.28
C ALA A 321 16.89 15.51 5.12
N GLU A 322 15.76 15.53 4.41
CA GLU A 322 15.55 16.38 3.25
C GLU A 322 15.20 17.83 3.64
N ASP A 323 15.88 18.82 3.02
CA ASP A 323 15.55 20.24 3.19
C ASP A 323 14.45 20.67 2.23
N LEU A 324 13.21 20.62 2.71
CA LEU A 324 12.02 21.01 1.94
C LEU A 324 12.05 22.46 1.46
N SER A 325 12.86 23.35 2.07
CA SER A 325 12.97 24.74 1.61
C SER A 325 13.60 24.89 0.22
N THR A 326 14.29 23.84 -0.24
CA THR A 326 14.91 23.77 -1.57
C THR A 326 13.92 23.35 -2.68
N TYR A 327 12.73 22.88 -2.31
CA TYR A 327 11.77 22.30 -3.25
C TYR A 327 10.87 23.37 -3.87
N THR A 328 10.55 23.21 -5.15
CA THR A 328 9.51 23.99 -5.82
C THR A 328 8.23 23.16 -5.93
N ILE A 329 7.14 23.64 -5.32
CA ILE A 329 5.83 22.96 -5.33
C ILE A 329 4.94 23.58 -6.41
N GLY A 330 4.61 22.80 -7.43
CA GLY A 330 3.64 23.17 -8.46
C GLY A 330 2.21 22.81 -8.04
N PHE A 331 1.27 23.74 -8.23
CA PHE A 331 -0.16 23.49 -8.04
C PHE A 331 -0.84 23.43 -9.41
N ALA A 332 -1.49 22.31 -9.72
CA ALA A 332 -2.34 22.20 -10.89
C ALA A 332 -3.77 22.59 -10.50
N ASP A 333 -4.27 23.71 -11.03
CA ASP A 333 -5.68 24.08 -10.89
C ASP A 333 -6.53 23.20 -11.81
N ASN A 334 -7.19 22.20 -11.21
CA ASN A 334 -8.11 21.30 -11.91
C ASN A 334 -9.58 21.68 -11.68
N SER A 335 -9.88 22.92 -11.25
CA SER A 335 -11.24 23.38 -10.96
C SER A 335 -12.19 23.39 -12.17
N ASP A 336 -11.65 23.31 -13.39
CA ASP A 336 -12.41 23.29 -14.65
C ASP A 336 -12.93 21.88 -15.06
N ASN A 337 -12.63 20.81 -14.33
CA ASN A 337 -13.17 19.47 -14.59
C ASN A 337 -14.53 19.22 -13.88
N LYS A 338 -15.49 20.14 -14.04
CA LYS A 338 -16.88 19.97 -13.58
C LYS A 338 -17.76 19.23 -14.58
#